data_AF-A0A7X4BLL6-F1
#
_entry.id   AF-A0A7X4BLL6-F1
#
_cell.length_a   1.000
_cell.length_b   1.000
_cell.length_c   1.000
_cell.angle_alpha   90.00
_cell.angle_beta   90.00
_cell.angle_gamma   90.00
#
_symmetry.space_group_name_H-M   'P 1'
#
loop_
_entity.id
_entity.type
_entity.pdbx_description
1 polymer ?
#
loop_
_entity_poly.entity_id
_entity_poly.type
_entity_poly.pdbx_seq_one_letter_code
_entity_poly.pdbx_strand_id
1 'polypeptide(L)'
;MPQHVTRCVCSNTGSPCPICWGDNGFQENGKQVKLRARSGETVKAVVVDDCLLSSQKIKKCDDLFILKKNNKNVYIVLVELKGTHIKDAFAQLASVRQDQKYECIVECFPKTPKPIERAFVITGRMPLPPLNQQAKLEEIYGIRVKILASQKTKSKALDLREHL
;
A
#
# COMPACT_ATOMS: atom_id res chain seq x y z
N MET A 1 -2.34 -3.47 -17.59
CA MET A 1 -1.31 -3.36 -16.53
C MET A 1 0.01 -3.78 -17.16
N PRO A 2 1.13 -3.11 -16.85
CA PRO A 2 2.43 -3.48 -17.37
C PRO A 2 2.87 -4.88 -16.91
N GLN A 3 3.63 -5.59 -17.74
CA GLN A 3 4.10 -6.95 -17.46
C GLN A 3 5.01 -7.04 -16.22
N HIS A 4 5.75 -5.98 -15.91
CA HIS A 4 6.58 -5.92 -14.71
C HIS A 4 5.75 -5.89 -13.42
N VAL A 5 4.50 -5.40 -13.47
CA VAL A 5 3.60 -5.37 -12.31
C VAL A 5 2.97 -6.73 -12.09
N THR A 6 2.60 -7.44 -13.17
CA THR A 6 1.87 -8.72 -13.05
C THR A 6 2.67 -9.81 -12.35
N ARG A 7 4.01 -9.75 -12.38
CA ARG A 7 4.89 -10.68 -11.67
C ARG A 7 4.97 -10.43 -10.16
N CYS A 8 4.55 -9.24 -9.72
CA CYS A 8 4.56 -8.83 -8.32
C CYS A 8 3.16 -8.87 -7.69
N VAL A 9 2.16 -9.36 -8.41
CA VAL A 9 0.80 -9.52 -7.89
C VAL A 9 0.75 -10.74 -6.99
N CYS A 10 0.21 -10.60 -5.78
CA CYS A 10 -0.04 -11.72 -4.88
C CYS A 10 -1.05 -12.71 -5.50
N SER A 11 -0.78 -14.01 -5.31
CA SER A 11 -1.64 -15.08 -5.83
C SER A 11 -1.63 -16.31 -4.92
N ASN A 12 -2.80 -16.94 -4.76
CA ASN A 12 -2.96 -18.16 -3.99
C ASN A 12 -2.25 -19.40 -4.61
N THR A 13 -1.88 -19.36 -5.89
CA THR A 13 -1.35 -20.52 -6.64
C THR A 13 0.18 -20.58 -6.71
N GLY A 14 0.87 -19.91 -5.78
CA GLY A 14 2.33 -19.82 -5.74
C GLY A 14 2.80 -18.38 -5.63
N SER A 15 2.45 -17.73 -4.50
CA SER A 15 2.77 -16.32 -4.26
C SER A 15 4.26 -16.05 -4.45
N PRO A 16 4.64 -15.07 -5.30
CA PRO A 16 6.05 -14.78 -5.58
C PRO A 16 6.80 -14.18 -4.39
N CYS A 17 6.08 -13.68 -3.37
CA CYS A 17 6.65 -12.89 -2.30
C CYS A 17 6.15 -13.35 -0.91
N PRO A 18 7.03 -13.46 0.11
CA PRO A 18 6.67 -13.92 1.45
C PRO A 18 5.61 -13.06 2.17
N ILE A 19 5.50 -11.78 1.82
CA ILE A 19 4.55 -10.84 2.42
C ILE A 19 3.12 -11.05 1.95
N CYS A 20 2.90 -11.78 0.84
CA CYS A 20 1.57 -12.00 0.31
C CYS A 20 0.70 -12.83 1.27
N TRP A 21 -0.51 -12.34 1.53
CA TRP A 21 -1.53 -13.02 2.33
C TRP A 21 -2.83 -13.16 1.54
N GLY A 22 -2.91 -14.25 0.79
CA GLY A 22 -3.97 -14.49 -0.19
C GLY A 22 -3.87 -13.57 -1.41
N ASP A 23 -4.94 -13.48 -2.20
CA ASP A 23 -4.95 -12.71 -3.45
C ASP A 23 -5.03 -11.18 -3.23
N ASN A 24 -5.47 -10.72 -2.05
CA ASN A 24 -5.83 -9.33 -1.79
C ASN A 24 -5.37 -8.85 -0.40
N GLY A 25 -4.24 -9.37 0.09
CA GLY A 25 -3.75 -9.02 1.41
C GLY A 25 -2.24 -9.17 1.55
N PHE A 26 -1.74 -8.56 2.62
CA PHE A 26 -0.34 -8.55 3.00
C PHE A 26 -0.22 -8.91 4.48
N GLN A 27 0.85 -9.63 4.83
CA GLN A 27 1.18 -10.01 6.18
C GLN A 27 2.67 -9.92 6.45
N GLU A 28 3.03 -9.22 7.53
CA GLU A 28 4.42 -9.12 7.94
C GLU A 28 4.49 -8.93 9.46
N ASN A 29 5.34 -9.69 10.16
CA ASN A 29 5.54 -9.59 11.62
C ASN A 29 4.22 -9.54 12.43
N GLY A 30 3.24 -10.37 12.05
CA GLY A 30 1.92 -10.45 12.71
C GLY A 30 0.96 -9.30 12.39
N LYS A 31 1.35 -8.34 11.56
CA LYS A 31 0.47 -7.30 11.00
C LYS A 31 -0.21 -7.87 9.76
N GLN A 32 -1.53 -7.75 9.66
CA GLN A 32 -2.29 -8.23 8.51
C GLN A 32 -3.20 -7.13 7.99
N VAL A 33 -3.11 -6.87 6.69
CA VAL A 33 -3.95 -5.90 5.99
C VAL A 33 -4.50 -6.53 4.72
N LYS A 34 -5.72 -6.14 4.36
CA LYS A 34 -6.36 -6.55 3.11
C LYS A 34 -7.13 -5.39 2.52
N LEU A 35 -7.45 -5.53 1.23
CA LEU A 35 -8.43 -4.68 0.59
C LEU A 35 -9.48 -5.56 -0.11
N ARG A 36 -10.70 -5.60 0.44
CA ARG A 36 -11.76 -6.42 -0.16
C ARG A 36 -12.42 -5.71 -1.34
N ALA A 37 -12.56 -6.43 -2.44
CA ALA A 37 -13.41 -6.03 -3.56
C ALA A 37 -14.89 -6.21 -3.18
N ARG A 38 -15.75 -5.31 -3.69
CA ARG A 38 -17.21 -5.51 -3.73
C ARG A 38 -17.65 -5.99 -5.12
N SER A 39 -18.93 -6.31 -5.26
CA SER A 39 -19.50 -6.69 -6.57
C SER A 39 -19.20 -5.62 -7.63
N GLY A 40 -18.68 -6.06 -8.79
CA GLY A 40 -18.24 -5.19 -9.89
C GLY A 40 -16.85 -4.53 -9.69
N GLU A 41 -16.20 -4.73 -8.54
CA GLU A 41 -14.87 -4.20 -8.29
C GLU A 41 -13.79 -5.26 -8.53
N THR A 42 -12.60 -4.82 -8.90
CA THR A 42 -11.40 -5.67 -8.94
C THR A 42 -10.32 -5.10 -8.04
N VAL A 43 -9.65 -5.95 -7.28
CA VAL A 43 -8.49 -5.59 -6.46
C VAL A 43 -7.28 -6.40 -6.94
N LYS A 44 -6.12 -5.76 -6.93
CA LYS A 44 -4.82 -6.40 -7.08
C LYS A 44 -3.92 -5.96 -5.94
N ALA A 45 -3.41 -6.90 -5.17
CA ALA A 45 -2.32 -6.71 -4.22
C ALA A 45 -0.99 -6.89 -4.98
N VAL A 46 -0.13 -5.87 -4.94
CA VAL A 46 1.17 -5.83 -5.61
C VAL A 46 2.25 -5.58 -4.56
N VAL A 47 3.24 -6.46 -4.49
CA VAL A 47 4.41 -6.27 -3.62
C VAL A 47 5.36 -5.25 -4.27
N VAL A 48 5.71 -4.22 -3.50
CA VAL A 48 6.57 -3.13 -3.97
C VAL A 48 8.02 -3.45 -3.64
N ASP A 49 8.30 -3.75 -2.37
CA ASP A 49 9.67 -4.01 -1.91
C ASP A 49 10.23 -5.31 -2.50
N ASP A 50 11.44 -5.21 -3.04
CA ASP A 50 12.20 -6.28 -3.70
C ASP A 50 11.47 -7.05 -4.82
N CYS A 51 10.33 -6.56 -5.29
CA CYS A 51 9.65 -7.07 -6.49
C CYS A 51 9.45 -5.99 -7.54
N LEU A 52 8.50 -5.06 -7.34
CA LEU A 52 8.26 -4.00 -8.32
C LEU A 52 9.50 -3.09 -8.40
N LEU A 53 10.02 -2.72 -7.25
CA LEU A 53 11.20 -1.89 -7.08
C LEU A 53 12.31 -2.74 -6.45
N SER A 54 13.36 -3.03 -7.20
CA SER A 54 14.52 -3.81 -6.73
C SER A 54 15.75 -2.94 -6.47
N SER A 55 15.67 -1.63 -6.72
CA SER A 55 16.79 -0.70 -6.52
C SER A 55 17.07 -0.50 -5.04
N GLN A 56 18.31 -0.73 -4.61
CA GLN A 56 18.77 -0.44 -3.25
C GLN A 56 18.94 1.07 -2.98
N LYS A 57 18.90 1.92 -4.01
CA LYS A 57 19.03 3.37 -3.87
C LYS A 57 17.73 4.06 -3.41
N ILE A 58 16.61 3.33 -3.46
CA ILE A 58 15.28 3.85 -3.19
C ILE A 58 14.82 3.30 -1.85
N LYS A 59 14.26 4.18 -1.01
CA LYS A 59 13.52 3.74 0.18
C LYS A 59 12.16 3.24 -0.27
N LYS A 60 11.98 1.92 -0.31
CA LYS A 60 10.77 1.28 -0.83
C LYS A 60 9.76 1.12 0.30
N CYS A 61 8.48 1.33 -0.02
CA CYS A 61 7.43 0.83 0.87
C CYS A 61 7.18 -0.63 0.58
N ASP A 62 6.52 -1.32 1.52
CA ASP A 62 6.26 -2.75 1.38
C ASP A 62 5.38 -3.06 0.17
N ASP A 63 4.23 -2.37 0.05
CA ASP A 63 3.13 -2.87 -0.76
C ASP A 63 2.26 -1.79 -1.44
N LEU A 64 1.46 -2.23 -2.43
CA LEU A 64 0.49 -1.44 -3.20
C LEU A 64 -0.79 -2.24 -3.43
N PHE A 65 -1.96 -1.61 -3.25
CA PHE A 65 -3.21 -2.10 -3.85
C PHE A 65 -3.66 -1.26 -5.03
N ILE A 66 -4.17 -1.92 -6.07
CA ILE A 66 -4.92 -1.30 -7.17
C ILE A 66 -6.36 -1.77 -7.07
N LEU A 67 -7.28 -0.84 -6.79
CA LEU A 67 -8.72 -1.09 -6.74
C LEU A 67 -9.40 -0.38 -7.90
N LYS A 68 -10.10 -1.11 -8.75
CA LYS A 68 -10.94 -0.55 -9.81
C LYS A 68 -12.41 -0.69 -9.43
N LYS A 69 -13.12 0.43 -9.34
CA LYS A 69 -14.57 0.51 -9.14
C LYS A 69 -15.26 0.68 -10.50
N ASN A 70 -15.64 -0.42 -11.13
CA ASN A 70 -16.18 -0.43 -12.50
C ASN A 70 -15.28 0.38 -13.47
N ASN A 71 -15.86 0.99 -14.51
CA ASN A 71 -15.15 1.85 -15.46
C ASN A 71 -14.98 3.31 -14.98
N LYS A 72 -15.23 3.61 -13.69
CA LYS A 72 -15.31 5.00 -13.21
C LYS A 72 -14.09 5.43 -12.41
N ASN A 73 -13.76 4.73 -11.32
CA ASN A 73 -12.71 5.20 -10.40
C ASN A 73 -11.65 4.12 -10.16
N VAL A 74 -10.37 4.52 -10.24
CA VAL A 74 -9.23 3.69 -9.85
C VAL A 74 -8.62 4.27 -8.58
N TYR A 75 -8.38 3.43 -7.59
CA TYR A 75 -7.62 3.77 -6.38
C TYR A 75 -6.27 3.06 -6.43
N ILE A 76 -5.22 3.82 -6.12
CA ILE A 76 -3.85 3.34 -5.97
C ILE A 76 -3.47 3.57 -4.51
N VAL A 77 -3.30 2.50 -3.75
CA VAL A 77 -3.18 2.55 -2.28
C VAL A 77 -1.81 2.01 -1.87
N LEU A 78 -0.88 2.90 -1.55
CA LEU A 78 0.42 2.54 -1.01
C LEU A 78 0.31 2.15 0.46
N VAL A 79 1.05 1.12 0.87
CA VAL A 79 0.99 0.56 2.21
C VAL A 79 2.40 0.27 2.73
N GLU A 80 2.66 0.69 3.96
CA GLU A 80 3.84 0.32 4.74
C GLU A 80 3.41 -0.39 6.04
N LEU A 81 3.91 -1.59 6.29
CA LEU A 81 3.69 -2.41 7.48
C LEU A 81 4.79 -2.16 8.52
N LYS A 82 4.70 -1.05 9.26
CA LYS A 82 5.79 -0.62 10.16
C LYS A 82 5.65 -1.07 11.61
N GLY A 83 6.69 -1.71 12.17
CA GLY A 83 6.78 -1.98 13.61
C GLY A 83 7.13 -0.73 14.44
N THR A 84 8.22 -0.06 14.07
CA THR A 84 8.79 1.13 14.72
C THR A 84 9.24 2.15 13.67
N HIS A 85 9.63 3.36 14.07
CA HIS A 85 10.15 4.40 13.14
C HIS A 85 9.14 4.86 12.07
N ILE A 86 8.01 5.41 12.50
CA ILE A 86 6.98 5.98 11.61
C ILE A 86 7.55 7.03 10.64
N LYS A 87 8.58 7.79 11.02
CA LYS A 87 9.24 8.74 10.10
C LYS A 87 9.78 8.05 8.84
N ASP A 88 10.37 6.87 8.98
CA ASP A 88 10.92 6.14 7.84
C ASP A 88 9.81 5.64 6.91
N ALA A 89 8.67 5.25 7.47
CA ALA A 89 7.48 4.88 6.69
C ALA A 89 7.03 6.00 5.74
N PHE A 90 7.02 7.25 6.22
CA PHE A 90 6.69 8.40 5.39
C PHE A 90 7.72 8.62 4.29
N ALA A 91 9.01 8.48 4.61
CA ALA A 91 10.09 8.60 3.63
C ALA A 91 9.98 7.53 2.55
N GLN A 92 9.68 6.29 2.91
CA GLN A 92 9.48 5.18 1.97
C GLN A 92 8.30 5.43 1.04
N LEU A 93 7.13 5.77 1.60
CA LEU A 93 5.93 6.07 0.81
C LEU A 93 6.14 7.25 -0.14
N ALA A 94 6.80 8.31 0.33
CA ALA A 94 7.12 9.47 -0.52
C ALA A 94 8.14 9.13 -1.61
N SER A 95 9.17 8.34 -1.30
CA SER A 95 10.19 7.93 -2.27
C SER A 95 9.61 7.05 -3.38
N VAL A 96 8.68 6.14 -3.06
CA VAL A 96 8.01 5.32 -4.08
C VAL A 96 7.20 6.18 -5.06
N ARG A 97 6.54 7.24 -4.60
CA ARG A 97 5.77 8.16 -5.48
C ARG A 97 6.62 8.92 -6.48
N GLN A 98 7.94 9.00 -6.26
CA GLN A 98 8.90 9.65 -7.16
C GLN A 98 9.56 8.66 -8.13
N ASP A 99 9.29 7.36 -8.00
CA ASP A 99 9.88 6.34 -8.88
C ASP A 99 9.12 6.23 -10.21
N GLN A 100 9.87 6.11 -11.30
CA GLN A 100 9.32 6.03 -12.66
C GLN A 100 8.41 4.80 -12.88
N LYS A 101 8.69 3.66 -12.24
CA LYS A 101 7.82 2.48 -12.36
C LYS A 101 6.49 2.70 -11.65
N TYR A 102 6.49 3.41 -10.52
CA TYR A 102 5.24 3.82 -9.86
C TYR A 102 4.46 4.80 -10.75
N GLU A 103 5.14 5.81 -11.31
CA GLU A 103 4.53 6.75 -12.24
C GLU A 103 3.90 6.03 -13.44
N CYS A 104 4.61 5.07 -14.05
CA CYS A 104 4.08 4.23 -15.13
C CYS A 104 2.79 3.49 -14.73
N ILE A 105 2.66 3.04 -13.48
CA ILE A 105 1.43 2.41 -12.98
C ILE A 105 0.28 3.41 -12.95
N VAL A 106 0.51 4.60 -12.40
CA VAL A 106 -0.50 5.66 -12.32
C VAL A 106 -0.97 6.06 -13.73
N GLU A 107 -0.03 6.19 -14.67
CA GLU A 107 -0.30 6.57 -16.06
C GLU A 107 -0.96 5.48 -16.91
N CYS A 108 -0.94 4.22 -16.46
CA CYS A 108 -1.66 3.12 -17.12
C CYS A 108 -3.20 3.22 -16.99
N PHE A 109 -3.71 4.21 -16.26
CA PHE A 109 -5.13 4.44 -16.04
C PHE A 109 -5.59 5.77 -16.67
N PRO A 110 -6.90 5.92 -16.95
CA PRO A 110 -7.43 7.15 -17.53
C PRO A 110 -7.03 8.40 -16.73
N LYS A 111 -6.69 9.49 -17.42
CA LYS A 111 -6.38 10.77 -16.78
C LYS A 111 -7.63 11.49 -16.26
N THR A 112 -8.82 11.07 -16.70
CA THR A 112 -10.11 11.66 -16.32
C THR A 112 -11.17 10.58 -16.06
N PRO A 113 -11.62 10.38 -14.81
CA PRO A 113 -11.00 10.94 -13.60
C PRO A 113 -9.61 10.32 -13.36
N LYS A 114 -8.66 11.13 -12.89
CA LYS A 114 -7.32 10.68 -12.50
C LYS A 114 -7.44 9.62 -11.38
N PRO A 115 -6.54 8.61 -11.31
CA PRO A 115 -6.51 7.70 -10.18
C PRO A 115 -6.40 8.43 -8.84
N ILE A 116 -7.13 7.92 -7.85
CA ILE A 116 -7.14 8.42 -6.49
C ILE A 116 -6.02 7.73 -5.72
N GLU A 117 -4.97 8.47 -5.40
CA GLU A 117 -3.86 7.97 -4.59
C GLU A 117 -4.18 8.05 -3.09
N ARG A 118 -3.82 7.02 -2.34
CA ARG A 118 -3.89 6.96 -0.86
C ARG A 118 -2.63 6.30 -0.32
N ALA A 119 -2.23 6.66 0.90
CA ALA A 119 -1.10 6.05 1.57
C ALA A 119 -1.46 5.70 3.01
N PHE A 120 -1.05 4.52 3.44
CA PHE A 120 -1.31 3.99 4.77
C PHE A 120 -0.04 3.48 5.43
N VAL A 121 0.06 3.71 6.74
CA VAL A 121 1.03 3.05 7.60
C VAL A 121 0.27 2.16 8.57
N ILE A 122 0.55 0.87 8.54
CA ILE A 122 -0.08 -0.13 9.41
C ILE A 122 0.92 -0.50 10.48
N THR A 123 0.62 -0.17 11.73
CA THR A 123 1.56 -0.36 12.84
C THR A 123 0.99 -1.20 13.97
N GLY A 124 1.82 -2.05 14.56
CA GLY A 124 1.49 -2.75 15.80
C GLY A 124 1.76 -1.92 17.06
N ARG A 125 2.27 -0.69 16.93
CA ARG A 125 2.65 0.18 18.04
C ARG A 125 1.46 1.00 18.53
N MET A 126 1.30 1.05 19.85
CA MET A 126 0.35 1.92 20.54
C MET A 126 1.07 2.68 21.67
N PRO A 127 0.66 3.92 21.99
CA PRO A 127 -0.32 4.72 21.25
C PRO A 127 0.19 5.14 19.86
N LEU A 128 -0.73 5.48 18.95
CA LEU A 128 -0.37 6.05 17.66
C LEU A 128 0.29 7.43 17.82
N PRO A 129 1.11 7.88 16.85
CA PRO A 129 1.67 9.22 16.88
C PRO A 129 0.57 10.29 17.02
N PRO A 130 0.79 11.32 17.84
CA PRO A 130 -0.10 12.47 17.93
C PRO A 130 -0.35 13.12 16.56
N LEU A 131 -1.57 13.65 16.35
CA LEU A 131 -1.96 14.24 15.06
C LEU A 131 -1.05 15.38 14.60
N ASN A 132 -0.54 16.20 15.53
CA ASN A 132 0.41 17.26 15.21
C ASN A 132 1.76 16.71 14.72
N GLN A 133 2.23 15.58 15.25
CA GLN A 133 3.42 14.91 14.77
C GLN A 133 3.20 14.31 13.38
N GLN A 134 2.02 13.71 13.15
CA GLN A 134 1.64 13.21 11.84
C GLN A 134 1.59 14.33 10.80
N ALA A 135 0.92 15.45 11.10
CA ALA A 135 0.83 16.60 10.19
C ALA A 135 2.21 17.16 9.81
N LYS A 136 3.13 17.26 10.78
CA LYS A 136 4.53 17.66 10.51
C LYS A 136 5.23 16.70 9.55
N LEU A 137 5.02 15.39 9.68
CA LEU A 137 5.61 14.41 8.77
C LEU A 137 4.97 14.49 7.37
N GLU A 138 3.65 14.69 7.29
CA GLU A 138 2.94 14.88 6.01
C GLU A 138 3.47 16.10 5.25
N GLU A 139 3.74 17.19 5.97
CA GLU A 139 4.33 18.42 5.41
C GLU A 139 5.77 18.19 4.93
N ILE A 140 6.64 17.62 5.76
CA ILE A 140 8.04 17.34 5.44
C ILE A 140 8.18 16.47 4.18
N TYR A 141 7.32 15.45 4.04
CA TYR A 141 7.40 14.46 2.97
C TYR A 141 6.44 14.72 1.80
N GLY A 142 5.60 15.75 1.86
CA GLY A 142 4.66 16.10 0.79
C GLY A 142 3.64 15.00 0.48
N ILE A 143 3.24 14.21 1.49
CA ILE A 143 2.34 13.06 1.33
C ILE A 143 1.33 12.99 2.46
N ARG A 144 0.05 12.77 2.12
CA ARG A 144 -1.02 12.50 3.09
C ARG A 144 -1.04 11.02 3.43
N VAL A 145 -0.97 10.69 4.72
CA VAL A 145 -0.81 9.31 5.19
C VAL A 145 -1.78 9.06 6.33
N LYS A 146 -2.52 7.96 6.27
CA LYS A 146 -3.35 7.51 7.40
C LYS A 146 -2.62 6.41 8.17
N ILE A 147 -2.36 6.64 9.46
CA ILE A 147 -1.72 5.65 10.34
C ILE A 147 -2.82 4.84 11.03
N LEU A 148 -2.74 3.51 10.93
CA LEU A 148 -3.72 2.59 11.49
C LEU A 148 -3.02 1.55 12.38
N ALA A 149 -3.66 1.21 13.50
CA ALA A 149 -3.18 0.17 14.37
C ALA A 149 -3.60 -1.22 13.85
N SER A 150 -2.66 -2.15 13.73
CA SER A 150 -2.94 -3.58 13.54
C SER A 150 -3.23 -4.21 14.89
N GLN A 151 -4.36 -4.90 15.01
CA GLN A 151 -4.65 -5.68 16.21
C GLN A 151 -3.80 -6.97 16.23
N LYS A 152 -3.12 -7.25 17.34
CA LYS A 152 -2.35 -8.50 17.53
C LYS A 152 -3.23 -9.72 17.83
N THR A 153 -4.48 -9.50 18.26
CA THR A 153 -5.39 -10.56 18.69
C THR A 153 -6.08 -11.21 17.50
N LYS A 154 -5.82 -12.51 17.31
CA LYS A 154 -6.23 -13.40 16.21
C LYS A 154 -7.68 -13.17 15.75
N SER A 155 -7.85 -12.80 14.48
CA SER A 155 -8.85 -13.32 13.51
C SER A 155 -9.26 -12.30 12.44
N LYS A 156 -9.08 -10.99 12.66
CA LYS A 156 -9.60 -9.98 11.73
C LYS A 156 -8.48 -9.08 11.18
N ALA A 157 -7.96 -9.46 10.02
CA ALA A 157 -7.12 -8.59 9.22
C ALA A 157 -7.81 -7.23 8.98
N LEU A 158 -7.05 -6.15 9.13
CA LEU A 158 -7.49 -4.78 8.90
C LEU A 158 -7.91 -4.63 7.43
N ASP A 159 -9.15 -4.21 7.20
CA ASP A 159 -9.65 -3.99 5.85
C ASP A 159 -9.57 -2.50 5.50
N LEU A 160 -8.68 -2.15 4.58
CA LEU A 160 -8.51 -0.75 4.18
C LEU A 160 -9.76 -0.19 3.51
N ARG A 161 -10.71 -1.04 3.09
CA ARG A 161 -11.96 -0.57 2.50
C ARG A 161 -12.76 0.36 3.42
N GLU A 162 -12.62 0.21 4.73
CA GLU A 162 -13.28 1.07 5.73
C GLU A 162 -12.66 2.49 5.81
N HIS A 163 -11.63 2.75 4.99
CA HIS A 163 -10.84 3.98 5.03
C HIS A 163 -10.58 4.61 3.65
N LEU A 164 -11.21 4.09 2.58
CA LEU A 164 -11.13 4.61 1.20
C LEU A 164 -12.38 5.39 0.80
#